data_AF-A0A4U1AJ34-F1
#
_entry.id   AF-A0A4U1AJ34-F1
#
_cell.length_a   1.000
_cell.length_b   1.000
_cell.length_c   1.000
_cell.angle_alpha   90.00
_cell.angle_beta   90.00
_cell.angle_gamma   90.00
#
_symmetry.space_group_name_H-M   'P 1'
#
loop_
_entity.id
_entity.type
_entity.pdbx_description
1 polymer ?
#
loop_
_entity_poly.entity_id
_entity_poly.type
_entity_poly.pdbx_seq_one_letter_code
_entity_poly.pdbx_strand_id
1 'polypeptide(L)'
;MFALRCKVIREVFNQTARTLRVVGAMLILSALLALTPCLISRVSAAETPRAVVLEIQGPINPAVSDYLKRGMARAITAKASLIILRMDTPGGLDHSMRDIIQLILASAIPVVSYVAPEGARAASAGTYILYASHVAAMSPATNLGAATPISIGGLPGTASPAEKKGKKDPETLATDDASTLKRKVINDASAYIKALAERQGRNADWAVQAVREAVSLSAEEALKLQVIDFVAADLKDLLRQLDGHRLMLDSGPHVISTKNMTVTRIPPSWRYELLAVIGDPNIAYFLLLLGFFGLLYEFSNPGVFLPGVAGAISLLLAFYAFQILPINYSGLALIILGLAFLISEAFIPSFGSLGIGGIVAMAIGSLILIDDESLRISLPVIITTTAVSAGLILLLVGRVLAIKKKKVRTGEEALIGMVGEAAADFSEEGRIWLLGESWLAKSTGNIAKGEKVKVTSRKGLKLTVESLKEEQ
;
A
#
# COMPACT_ATOMS: atom_id res chain seq x y z
N MET A 1 89.90 60.83 -29.26
CA MET A 1 89.29 60.05 -28.15
C MET A 1 87.78 60.34 -27.97
N PHE A 2 87.28 61.55 -28.25
CA PHE A 2 85.84 61.90 -28.13
C PHE A 2 84.90 61.21 -29.16
N ALA A 3 85.33 61.06 -30.42
CA ALA A 3 84.50 60.47 -31.48
C ALA A 3 84.19 58.97 -31.27
N LEU A 4 85.11 58.21 -30.67
CA LEU A 4 84.89 56.80 -30.35
C LEU A 4 83.85 56.61 -29.23
N ARG A 5 83.87 57.49 -28.21
CA ARG A 5 82.91 57.44 -27.10
C ARG A 5 81.47 57.72 -27.56
N CYS A 6 81.26 58.67 -28.47
CA CYS A 6 79.93 58.94 -29.03
C CYS A 6 79.38 57.78 -29.88
N LYS A 7 80.24 57.07 -30.62
CA LYS A 7 79.81 55.94 -31.46
C LYS A 7 79.35 54.76 -30.61
N VAL A 8 80.11 54.42 -29.57
CA VAL A 8 79.76 53.34 -28.62
C VAL A 8 78.46 53.65 -27.87
N ILE A 9 78.26 54.89 -27.40
CA ILE A 9 77.03 55.27 -26.70
C ILE A 9 75.81 55.16 -27.62
N ARG A 10 75.92 55.59 -28.89
CA ARG A 10 74.83 55.51 -29.86
C ARG A 10 74.49 54.07 -30.25
N GLU A 11 75.49 53.20 -30.30
CA GLU A 11 75.35 51.79 -30.64
C GLU A 11 74.74 50.99 -29.49
N VAL A 12 75.13 51.28 -28.24
CA VAL A 12 74.49 50.74 -27.03
C VAL A 12 73.04 51.21 -26.94
N PHE A 13 72.76 52.50 -27.18
CA PHE A 13 71.40 53.04 -27.13
C PHE A 13 70.48 52.41 -28.18
N ASN A 14 70.98 52.20 -29.40
CA ASN A 14 70.26 51.50 -30.46
C ASN A 14 70.06 50.02 -30.16
N GLN A 15 71.04 49.33 -29.54
CA GLN A 15 70.85 47.95 -29.08
C GLN A 15 69.78 47.85 -28.00
N THR A 16 69.79 48.73 -26.99
CA THR A 16 68.76 48.77 -25.94
C THR A 16 67.37 49.09 -26.49
N ALA A 17 67.26 49.98 -27.48
CA ALA A 17 65.98 50.28 -28.13
C ALA A 17 65.46 49.11 -28.97
N ARG A 18 66.36 48.33 -29.60
CA ARG A 18 66.01 47.13 -30.35
C ARG A 18 65.55 46.01 -29.43
N THR A 19 66.23 45.77 -28.32
CA THR A 19 65.83 44.77 -27.32
C THR A 19 64.49 45.14 -26.68
N LEU A 20 64.26 46.43 -26.38
CA LEU A 20 62.98 46.88 -25.82
C LEU A 20 61.81 46.70 -26.80
N ARG A 21 62.02 46.93 -28.10
CA ARG A 21 61.01 46.67 -29.14
C ARG A 21 60.72 45.18 -29.34
N VAL A 22 61.74 44.32 -29.28
CA VAL A 22 61.58 42.86 -29.39
C VAL A 22 60.85 42.30 -28.17
N VAL A 23 61.20 42.76 -26.96
CA VAL A 23 60.51 42.36 -25.71
C VAL A 23 59.07 42.87 -25.71
N GLY A 24 58.82 44.11 -26.15
CA GLY A 24 57.47 44.65 -26.30
C GLY A 24 56.64 43.87 -27.32
N ALA A 25 57.21 43.49 -28.46
CA ALA A 25 56.53 42.68 -29.47
C ALA A 25 56.26 41.25 -28.97
N MET A 26 57.19 40.63 -28.23
CA MET A 26 56.97 39.32 -27.59
C MET A 26 55.90 39.39 -26.51
N LEU A 27 55.84 40.46 -25.71
CA LEU A 27 54.80 40.65 -24.70
C LEU A 27 53.43 40.83 -25.34
N ILE A 28 53.33 41.63 -26.41
CA ILE A 28 52.07 41.79 -27.17
C ILE A 28 51.66 40.47 -27.83
N LEU A 29 52.60 39.72 -28.42
CA LEU A 29 52.31 38.42 -29.02
C LEU A 29 51.89 37.38 -27.97
N SER A 30 52.52 37.39 -26.79
CA SER A 30 52.14 36.51 -25.67
C SER A 30 50.77 36.89 -25.07
N ALA A 31 50.45 38.19 -24.99
CA ALA A 31 49.13 38.66 -24.60
C ALA A 31 48.07 38.30 -25.64
N LEU A 32 48.40 38.37 -26.94
CA LEU A 32 47.49 37.99 -28.02
C LEU A 32 47.26 36.47 -28.04
N LEU A 33 48.31 35.65 -27.83
CA LEU A 33 48.20 34.20 -27.69
C LEU A 33 47.50 33.77 -26.39
N ALA A 34 47.57 34.57 -25.32
CA ALA A 34 46.84 34.33 -24.08
C ALA A 34 45.36 34.72 -24.18
N LEU A 35 44.98 35.64 -25.08
CA LEU A 35 43.58 36.00 -25.35
C LEU A 35 42.90 35.06 -26.35
N THR A 36 43.64 34.37 -27.23
CA THR A 36 43.07 33.46 -28.23
C THR A 36 42.28 32.25 -27.69
N PRO A 37 42.60 31.63 -26.53
CA PRO A 37 41.79 30.54 -25.98
C PRO A 37 40.44 31.01 -25.42
N CYS A 38 40.33 32.30 -25.07
CA CYS A 38 39.12 32.84 -24.44
C CYS A 38 37.99 33.13 -25.44
N LEU A 39 38.30 33.19 -26.75
CA LEU A 39 37.33 33.44 -27.82
C LEU A 39 36.79 32.16 -28.49
N ILE A 40 37.39 30.98 -28.24
CA ILE A 40 37.07 29.74 -28.98
C ILE A 40 36.15 28.78 -28.18
N SER A 41 35.79 29.08 -26.93
CA SER A 41 34.91 28.21 -26.12
C SER A 41 33.57 28.83 -25.74
N ARG A 42 32.85 29.34 -26.73
CA ARG A 42 31.38 29.46 -26.68
C ARG A 42 30.75 28.78 -27.89
N VAL A 43 31.12 27.52 -28.14
CA VAL A 43 30.15 26.62 -28.75
C VAL A 43 29.07 26.44 -27.69
N SER A 44 27.94 27.12 -27.87
CA SER A 44 26.73 26.81 -27.12
C SER A 44 26.48 25.32 -27.33
N ALA A 45 26.80 24.49 -26.34
CA ALA A 45 26.29 23.13 -26.32
C ALA A 45 24.77 23.29 -26.38
N ALA A 46 24.17 22.97 -27.52
CA ALA A 46 22.74 22.96 -27.65
C ALA A 46 22.22 22.08 -26.51
N GLU A 47 21.44 22.68 -25.60
CA GLU A 47 20.86 21.98 -24.46
C GLU A 47 20.06 20.81 -25.07
N THR A 48 20.56 19.59 -24.92
CA THR A 48 19.95 18.43 -25.60
C THR A 48 18.51 18.32 -25.14
N PRO A 49 17.52 18.28 -26.07
CA PRO A 49 16.13 18.17 -25.68
C PRO A 49 15.95 16.96 -24.76
N ARG A 50 15.07 17.08 -23.78
CA ARG A 50 14.86 16.04 -22.76
C ARG A 50 13.40 15.64 -22.72
N ALA A 51 13.14 14.34 -22.82
CA ALA A 51 11.86 13.76 -22.47
C ALA A 51 11.92 13.26 -21.03
N VAL A 52 10.92 13.61 -20.25
CA VAL A 52 10.73 13.07 -18.90
C VAL A 52 9.64 12.00 -18.95
N VAL A 53 9.96 10.80 -18.48
CA VAL A 53 9.00 9.71 -18.35
C VAL A 53 8.56 9.60 -16.90
N LEU A 54 7.24 9.60 -16.69
CA LEU A 54 6.59 9.34 -15.42
C LEU A 54 5.76 8.06 -15.56
N GLU A 55 6.06 7.05 -14.74
CA GLU A 55 5.35 5.77 -14.74
C GLU A 55 4.07 5.85 -13.87
N ILE A 56 2.94 5.42 -14.42
CA ILE A 56 1.65 5.25 -13.73
C ILE A 56 1.35 3.76 -13.72
N GLN A 57 1.45 3.13 -12.55
CA GLN A 57 1.26 1.69 -12.43
C GLN A 57 0.28 1.37 -11.30
N GLY A 58 -0.77 0.63 -11.62
CA GLY A 58 -1.83 0.28 -10.68
C GLY A 58 -2.92 1.37 -10.54
N PRO A 59 -3.70 1.33 -9.46
CA PRO A 59 -4.85 2.22 -9.28
C PRO A 59 -4.51 3.71 -9.18
N ILE A 60 -5.35 4.57 -9.76
CA ILE A 60 -5.26 6.03 -9.64
C ILE A 60 -5.73 6.46 -8.26
N ASN A 61 -4.82 7.00 -7.46
CA ASN A 61 -5.06 7.44 -6.09
C ASN A 61 -4.33 8.79 -5.81
N PRO A 62 -4.50 9.39 -4.62
CA PRO A 62 -3.86 10.66 -4.29
C PRO A 62 -2.33 10.62 -4.35
N ALA A 63 -1.71 9.45 -4.11
CA ALA A 63 -0.26 9.29 -4.21
C ALA A 63 0.23 9.42 -5.65
N VAL A 64 -0.48 8.80 -6.61
CA VAL A 64 -0.21 8.95 -8.06
C VAL A 64 -0.37 10.40 -8.49
N SER A 65 -1.46 11.06 -8.09
CA SER A 65 -1.67 12.49 -8.39
C SER A 65 -0.53 13.37 -7.88
N ASP A 66 -0.12 13.20 -6.63
CA ASP A 66 0.98 13.95 -6.00
C ASP A 66 2.35 13.64 -6.63
N TYR A 67 2.59 12.38 -7.01
CA TYR A 67 3.79 11.99 -7.76
C TYR A 67 3.83 12.66 -9.14
N LEU A 68 2.74 12.63 -9.91
CA LEU A 68 2.67 13.29 -11.22
C LEU A 68 2.82 14.80 -11.11
N LYS A 69 2.15 15.44 -10.14
CA LYS A 69 2.30 16.88 -9.85
C LYS A 69 3.75 17.27 -9.66
N ARG A 70 4.48 16.54 -8.79
CA ARG A 70 5.91 16.80 -8.54
C ARG A 70 6.78 16.43 -9.74
N GLY A 71 6.49 15.32 -10.41
CA GLY A 71 7.21 14.86 -11.60
C GLY A 71 7.15 15.88 -12.73
N MET A 72 5.96 16.42 -13.02
CA MET A 72 5.74 17.46 -14.01
C MET A 72 6.42 18.77 -13.60
N ALA A 73 6.34 19.19 -12.34
CA ALA A 73 7.07 20.38 -11.86
C ALA A 73 8.60 20.23 -12.00
N ARG A 74 9.14 19.03 -11.75
CA ARG A 74 10.55 18.70 -11.98
C ARG A 74 10.89 18.70 -13.47
N ALA A 75 10.00 18.21 -14.33
CA ALA A 75 10.18 18.27 -15.77
C ALA A 75 10.28 19.71 -16.27
N ILE A 76 9.42 20.60 -15.76
CA ILE A 76 9.48 22.05 -16.05
C ILE A 76 10.81 22.65 -15.57
N THR A 77 11.21 22.38 -14.33
CA THR A 77 12.49 22.88 -13.77
C THR A 77 13.70 22.37 -14.55
N ALA A 78 13.62 21.12 -15.03
CA ALA A 78 14.64 20.48 -15.85
C ALA A 78 14.59 20.89 -17.34
N LYS A 79 13.72 21.84 -17.70
CA LYS A 79 13.46 22.31 -19.06
C LYS A 79 13.19 21.17 -20.05
N ALA A 80 12.42 20.18 -19.63
CA ALA A 80 12.01 19.09 -20.49
C ALA A 80 11.18 19.64 -21.67
N SER A 81 11.38 19.06 -22.84
CA SER A 81 10.63 19.40 -24.07
C SER A 81 9.39 18.53 -24.24
N LEU A 82 9.31 17.41 -23.50
CA LEU A 82 8.23 16.45 -23.59
C LEU A 82 8.03 15.73 -22.25
N ILE A 83 6.79 15.51 -21.84
CA ILE A 83 6.44 14.66 -20.71
C ILE A 83 5.71 13.43 -21.27
N ILE A 84 6.14 12.24 -20.86
CA ILE A 84 5.53 10.97 -21.26
C ILE A 84 4.98 10.31 -19.99
N LEU A 85 3.66 10.18 -19.92
CA LEU A 85 2.95 9.42 -18.90
C LEU A 85 2.81 7.99 -19.41
N ARG A 86 3.73 7.12 -19.00
CA ARG A 86 3.64 5.70 -19.33
C ARG A 86 2.68 5.03 -18.36
N MET A 87 1.63 4.39 -18.85
CA MET A 87 0.52 3.94 -18.00
C MET A 87 0.16 2.48 -18.16
N ASP A 88 -0.13 1.86 -17.03
CA ASP A 88 -0.85 0.60 -16.87
C ASP A 88 -1.74 0.71 -15.62
N THR A 89 -3.04 0.97 -15.83
CA THR A 89 -3.98 1.26 -14.75
C THR A 89 -5.36 0.62 -14.96
N PRO A 90 -5.93 -0.01 -13.92
CA PRO A 90 -7.32 -0.46 -13.94
C PRO A 90 -8.34 0.69 -13.78
N GLY A 91 -7.89 1.90 -13.45
CA GLY A 91 -8.75 3.00 -13.02
C GLY A 91 -8.44 3.45 -11.60
N GLY A 92 -9.36 4.21 -10.99
CA GLY A 92 -9.21 4.68 -9.61
C GLY A 92 -10.16 5.81 -9.28
N LEU A 93 -9.78 6.62 -8.30
CA LEU A 93 -10.65 7.65 -7.71
C LEU A 93 -10.89 8.83 -8.66
N ASP A 94 -12.16 9.26 -8.79
CA ASP A 94 -12.58 10.37 -9.64
C ASP A 94 -11.82 11.67 -9.31
N HIS A 95 -11.67 12.02 -8.02
CA HIS A 95 -10.95 13.22 -7.61
C HIS A 95 -9.48 13.19 -8.07
N SER A 96 -8.77 12.08 -7.87
CA SER A 96 -7.37 11.95 -8.27
C SER A 96 -7.21 11.97 -9.80
N MET A 97 -8.16 11.38 -10.53
CA MET A 97 -8.22 11.45 -11.99
C MET A 97 -8.40 12.90 -12.48
N ARG A 98 -9.35 13.64 -11.90
CA ARG A 98 -9.60 15.05 -12.26
C ARG A 98 -8.41 15.95 -11.91
N ASP A 99 -7.74 15.73 -10.78
CA ASP A 99 -6.52 16.45 -10.43
C ASP A 99 -5.43 16.25 -11.50
N ILE A 100 -5.21 15.00 -11.92
CA ILE A 100 -4.22 14.67 -12.96
C ILE A 100 -4.59 15.33 -14.28
N ILE A 101 -5.87 15.29 -14.67
CA ILE A 101 -6.33 15.94 -15.90
C ILE A 101 -6.11 17.45 -15.84
N GLN A 102 -6.40 18.11 -14.72
CA GLN A 102 -6.12 19.53 -14.57
C GLN A 102 -4.63 19.85 -14.72
N LEU A 103 -3.75 19.01 -14.18
CA LEU A 103 -2.30 19.16 -14.35
C LEU A 103 -1.87 19.03 -15.82
N ILE A 104 -2.46 18.08 -16.56
CA ILE A 104 -2.20 17.87 -17.98
C ILE A 104 -2.67 19.08 -18.79
N LEU A 105 -3.91 19.53 -18.56
CA LEU A 105 -4.50 20.65 -19.29
C LEU A 105 -3.78 21.97 -19.01
N ALA A 106 -3.24 22.17 -17.81
CA ALA A 106 -2.46 23.35 -17.44
C ALA A 106 -0.97 23.28 -17.84
N SER A 107 -0.52 22.17 -18.44
CA SER A 107 0.89 21.95 -18.74
C SER A 107 1.37 22.80 -19.91
N ALA A 108 2.43 23.59 -19.69
CA ALA A 108 3.13 24.31 -20.76
C ALA A 108 4.04 23.41 -21.61
N ILE A 109 4.28 22.18 -21.18
CA ILE A 109 5.06 21.17 -21.91
C ILE A 109 4.09 20.13 -22.48
N PRO A 110 4.25 19.70 -23.75
CA PRO A 110 3.40 18.66 -24.30
C PRO A 110 3.45 17.38 -23.46
N VAL A 111 2.26 16.84 -23.20
CA VAL A 111 2.07 15.62 -22.40
C VAL A 111 1.53 14.51 -23.28
N VAL A 112 2.27 13.41 -23.35
CA VAL A 112 1.94 12.19 -24.09
C VAL A 112 1.50 11.12 -23.11
N SER A 113 0.28 10.61 -23.23
CA SER A 113 -0.12 9.37 -22.57
C SER A 113 0.28 8.18 -23.43
N TYR A 114 1.01 7.23 -22.85
CA TYR A 114 1.46 6.03 -23.54
C TYR A 114 1.07 4.77 -22.76
N VAL A 115 0.08 4.02 -23.25
CA VAL A 115 -0.36 2.76 -22.63
C VAL A 115 0.64 1.67 -22.99
N ALA A 116 1.45 1.24 -22.02
CA ALA A 116 2.55 0.32 -22.24
C ALA A 116 3.05 -0.28 -20.92
N PRO A 117 3.64 -1.49 -20.92
CA PRO A 117 4.04 -2.30 -22.07
C PRO A 117 2.87 -3.08 -22.70
N GLU A 118 3.15 -4.00 -23.64
CA GLU A 118 2.16 -4.98 -24.11
C GLU A 118 1.46 -5.67 -22.92
N GLY A 119 0.14 -5.87 -23.02
CA GLY A 119 -0.69 -6.38 -21.93
C GLY A 119 -1.15 -5.32 -20.91
N ALA A 120 -0.61 -4.10 -20.96
CA ALA A 120 -1.09 -2.99 -20.16
C ALA A 120 -2.48 -2.51 -20.58
N ARG A 121 -3.11 -1.74 -19.70
CA ARG A 121 -4.41 -1.12 -19.96
C ARG A 121 -4.50 0.31 -19.46
N ALA A 122 -5.38 1.08 -20.10
CA ALA A 122 -5.85 2.37 -19.61
C ALA A 122 -7.37 2.28 -19.39
N ALA A 123 -7.79 1.61 -18.32
CA ALA A 123 -9.20 1.42 -18.01
C ALA A 123 -9.73 2.52 -17.08
N SER A 124 -11.04 2.78 -17.14
CA SER A 124 -11.73 3.71 -16.25
C SER A 124 -11.05 5.08 -16.20
N ALA A 125 -10.55 5.53 -15.04
CA ALA A 125 -9.80 6.78 -14.90
C ALA A 125 -8.64 6.94 -15.91
N GLY A 126 -7.97 5.85 -16.29
CA GLY A 126 -6.90 5.87 -17.30
C GLY A 126 -7.39 6.37 -18.66
N THR A 127 -8.61 6.01 -19.06
CA THR A 127 -9.24 6.50 -20.30
C THR A 127 -9.38 8.02 -20.28
N TYR A 128 -9.84 8.62 -19.17
CA TYR A 128 -10.00 10.08 -19.08
C TYR A 128 -8.64 10.81 -19.12
N ILE A 129 -7.63 10.27 -18.43
CA ILE A 129 -6.26 10.82 -18.44
C ILE A 129 -5.67 10.79 -19.86
N LEU A 130 -5.88 9.68 -20.57
CA LEU A 130 -5.48 9.55 -21.97
C LEU A 130 -6.20 10.57 -22.86
N TYR A 131 -7.53 10.70 -22.72
CA TYR A 131 -8.33 11.67 -23.48
C TYR A 131 -7.93 13.12 -23.22
N ALA A 132 -7.49 13.46 -22.01
CA ALA A 132 -7.01 14.79 -21.67
C ALA A 132 -5.64 15.13 -22.24
N SER A 133 -4.82 14.12 -22.56
CA SER A 133 -3.43 14.30 -22.98
C SER A 133 -3.32 14.96 -24.35
N HIS A 134 -2.22 15.68 -24.60
CA HIS A 134 -1.99 16.32 -25.89
C HIS A 134 -1.80 15.27 -27.00
N VAL A 135 -1.11 14.18 -26.68
CA VAL A 135 -0.98 13.01 -27.56
C VAL A 135 -1.32 11.75 -26.79
N ALA A 136 -2.03 10.83 -27.44
CA ALA A 136 -2.39 9.52 -26.93
C ALA A 136 -1.76 8.43 -27.79
N ALA A 137 -1.04 7.52 -27.16
CA ALA A 137 -0.38 6.42 -27.84
C ALA A 137 -0.58 5.11 -27.07
N MET A 138 -0.53 3.98 -27.78
CA MET A 138 -0.68 2.65 -27.20
C MET A 138 0.38 1.69 -27.76
N SER A 139 0.83 0.76 -26.94
CA SER A 139 1.60 -0.40 -27.40
C SER A 139 0.66 -1.43 -28.05
N PRO A 140 1.12 -2.25 -29.00
CA PRO A 140 0.36 -3.41 -29.44
C PRO A 140 -0.11 -4.28 -28.26
N ALA A 141 -1.23 -4.97 -28.44
CA ALA A 141 -1.82 -5.83 -27.41
C ALA A 141 -2.12 -5.10 -26.06
N THR A 142 -2.45 -3.81 -26.11
CA THR A 142 -3.01 -3.06 -24.98
C THR A 142 -4.47 -2.71 -25.23
N ASN A 143 -5.20 -2.31 -24.18
CA ASN A 143 -6.59 -1.89 -24.29
C ASN A 143 -6.91 -0.61 -23.50
N LEU A 144 -7.99 0.06 -23.89
CA LEU A 144 -8.54 1.22 -23.19
C LEU A 144 -10.07 1.16 -23.16
N GLY A 145 -10.70 1.94 -22.27
CA GLY A 145 -12.16 2.03 -22.18
C GLY A 145 -12.68 1.68 -20.78
N ALA A 146 -13.84 1.01 -20.73
CA ALA A 146 -14.53 0.67 -19.48
C ALA A 146 -14.62 1.87 -18.51
N ALA A 147 -15.13 2.99 -19.03
CA ALA A 147 -15.05 4.33 -18.42
C ALA A 147 -16.27 4.69 -17.56
N THR A 148 -17.15 3.73 -17.29
CA THR A 148 -18.37 3.91 -16.49
C THR A 148 -18.04 4.18 -15.02
N PRO A 149 -18.48 5.31 -14.44
CA PRO A 149 -18.33 5.54 -13.01
C PRO A 149 -19.17 4.55 -12.21
N ILE A 150 -18.56 3.99 -11.19
CA ILE A 150 -19.23 3.20 -10.17
C ILE A 150 -19.23 4.00 -8.87
N SER A 151 -20.41 4.30 -8.34
CA SER A 151 -20.54 4.83 -6.98
C SER A 151 -20.21 3.72 -6.02
N ILE A 152 -19.25 3.95 -5.14
CA ILE A 152 -18.88 2.97 -4.13
C ILE A 152 -19.49 3.37 -2.79
N GLY A 153 -20.21 2.45 -2.13
CA GLY A 153 -20.92 2.73 -0.86
C GLY A 153 -22.45 2.65 -0.89
N GLY A 154 -23.03 1.72 -1.66
CA GLY A 154 -24.46 1.38 -1.55
C GLY A 154 -24.73 0.48 -0.33
N LEU A 155 -25.92 0.57 0.28
CA LEU A 155 -26.32 -0.40 1.31
C LEU A 155 -26.27 -1.84 0.76
N PRO A 156 -25.94 -2.86 1.59
CA PRO A 156 -25.92 -4.25 1.16
C PRO A 156 -27.33 -4.67 0.75
N GLY A 157 -27.54 -4.94 -0.54
CA GLY A 157 -28.82 -5.44 -1.07
C GLY A 157 -29.17 -4.98 -2.49
N THR A 158 -28.57 -3.90 -2.98
CA THR A 158 -28.70 -3.50 -4.39
C THR A 158 -27.54 -4.10 -5.18
N ALA A 159 -27.68 -5.36 -5.59
CA ALA A 159 -26.78 -5.99 -6.53
C ALA A 159 -26.47 -5.04 -7.71
N SER A 160 -25.19 -4.90 -8.08
CA SER A 160 -24.80 -4.53 -9.44
C SER A 160 -25.54 -5.49 -10.38
N PRO A 161 -26.47 -5.03 -11.23
CA PRO A 161 -27.08 -5.93 -12.17
C PRO A 161 -26.07 -6.11 -13.30
N ALA A 162 -25.36 -7.24 -13.27
CA ALA A 162 -25.04 -7.92 -14.51
C ALA A 162 -26.37 -8.06 -15.28
N GLU A 163 -26.37 -7.60 -16.52
CA GLU A 163 -27.51 -7.50 -17.41
C GLU A 163 -28.42 -8.73 -17.34
N LYS A 164 -29.64 -8.55 -16.82
CA LYS A 164 -30.76 -9.44 -17.14
C LYS A 164 -31.74 -8.68 -18.03
N LYS A 165 -31.65 -8.94 -19.34
CA LYS A 165 -32.76 -8.72 -20.28
C LYS A 165 -33.94 -9.57 -19.83
N GLY A 166 -35.01 -8.93 -19.35
CA GLY A 166 -36.25 -9.62 -19.01
C GLY A 166 -37.35 -8.66 -18.60
N LYS A 167 -38.34 -8.50 -19.49
CA LYS A 167 -39.71 -7.97 -19.35
C LYS A 167 -40.04 -7.05 -18.17
N LYS A 168 -40.49 -5.84 -18.53
CA LYS A 168 -41.20 -4.89 -17.66
C LYS A 168 -42.50 -5.52 -17.15
N ASP A 169 -42.68 -5.50 -15.83
CA ASP A 169 -43.99 -5.31 -15.19
C ASP A 169 -43.86 -4.20 -14.12
N PRO A 170 -44.89 -3.37 -13.92
CA PRO A 170 -44.79 -2.14 -13.15
C PRO A 170 -45.44 -2.28 -11.77
N GLU A 171 -44.65 -2.38 -10.70
CA GLU A 171 -45.06 -1.97 -9.34
C GLU A 171 -43.92 -2.23 -8.35
N THR A 172 -43.23 -1.17 -7.91
CA THR A 172 -42.71 -0.99 -6.54
C THR A 172 -42.03 0.37 -6.39
N LEU A 173 -42.72 1.26 -5.66
CA LEU A 173 -42.36 2.65 -5.33
C LEU A 173 -41.23 2.74 -4.29
N ALA A 174 -40.02 2.30 -4.64
CA ALA A 174 -38.83 2.48 -3.78
C ALA A 174 -37.49 2.64 -4.54
N THR A 175 -37.47 3.13 -5.78
CA THR A 175 -36.26 3.11 -6.64
C THR A 175 -35.98 4.36 -7.51
N ASP A 176 -36.58 5.52 -7.22
CA ASP A 176 -36.35 6.72 -8.06
C ASP A 176 -35.05 7.49 -7.76
N ASP A 177 -34.60 7.52 -6.51
CA ASP A 177 -33.44 8.34 -6.14
C ASP A 177 -32.10 7.72 -6.56
N ALA A 178 -31.90 6.41 -6.32
CA ALA A 178 -30.66 5.72 -6.69
C ALA A 178 -30.47 5.64 -8.22
N SER A 179 -31.55 5.38 -8.96
CA SER A 179 -31.53 5.34 -10.43
C SER A 179 -31.31 6.74 -11.02
N THR A 180 -31.89 7.78 -10.40
CA THR A 180 -31.67 9.17 -10.79
C THR A 180 -30.25 9.64 -10.49
N LEU A 181 -29.69 9.30 -9.33
CA LEU A 181 -28.29 9.60 -8.99
C LEU A 181 -27.32 8.92 -9.95
N LYS A 182 -27.49 7.62 -10.23
CA LYS A 182 -26.67 6.89 -11.20
C LYS A 182 -26.71 7.55 -12.58
N ARG A 183 -27.89 7.94 -13.06
CA ARG A 183 -28.05 8.64 -14.33
C ARG A 183 -27.38 10.01 -14.33
N LYS A 184 -27.46 10.78 -13.22
CA LYS A 184 -26.75 12.05 -13.08
C LYS A 184 -25.24 11.87 -13.17
N VAL A 185 -24.69 10.89 -12.46
CA VAL A 185 -23.25 10.58 -12.48
C VAL A 185 -22.78 10.15 -13.87
N ILE A 186 -23.51 9.24 -14.53
CA ILE A 186 -23.19 8.81 -15.91
C ILE A 186 -23.26 9.98 -16.88
N ASN A 187 -24.26 10.86 -16.75
CA ASN A 187 -24.39 12.03 -17.62
C ASN A 187 -23.26 13.04 -17.41
N ASP A 188 -22.88 13.32 -16.16
CA ASP A 188 -21.71 14.18 -15.85
C ASP A 188 -20.43 13.61 -16.46
N ALA A 189 -20.17 12.34 -16.21
CA ALA A 189 -19.01 11.63 -16.74
C ALA A 189 -18.98 11.59 -18.28
N SER A 190 -20.14 11.36 -18.92
CA SER A 190 -20.29 11.39 -20.38
C SER A 190 -19.99 12.79 -20.93
N ALA A 191 -20.51 13.84 -20.29
CA ALA A 191 -20.26 15.22 -20.70
C ALA A 191 -18.77 15.59 -20.51
N TYR A 192 -18.18 15.13 -19.41
CA TYR A 192 -16.78 15.40 -19.09
C TYR A 192 -15.82 14.77 -20.10
N ILE A 193 -15.95 13.46 -20.37
CA ILE A 193 -15.07 12.80 -21.35
C ILE A 193 -15.30 13.34 -22.77
N LYS A 194 -16.54 13.70 -23.12
CA LYS A 194 -16.87 14.31 -24.40
C LYS A 194 -16.14 15.64 -24.58
N ALA A 195 -16.14 16.50 -23.56
CA ALA A 195 -15.43 17.77 -23.61
C ALA A 195 -13.91 17.60 -23.76
N LEU A 196 -13.32 16.58 -23.13
CA LEU A 196 -11.90 16.24 -23.31
C LEU A 196 -11.62 15.76 -24.74
N ALA A 197 -12.48 14.89 -25.28
CA ALA A 197 -12.39 14.40 -26.64
C ALA A 197 -12.45 15.53 -27.68
N GLU A 198 -13.45 16.41 -27.57
CA GLU A 198 -13.62 17.55 -28.47
C GLU A 198 -12.44 18.53 -28.40
N ARG A 199 -11.93 18.80 -27.18
CA ARG A 199 -10.76 19.66 -27.00
C ARG A 199 -9.53 19.13 -27.74
N GLN A 200 -9.32 17.82 -27.71
CA GLN A 200 -8.14 17.19 -28.33
C GLN A 200 -8.41 16.64 -29.73
N GLY A 201 -9.59 16.88 -30.31
CA GLY A 201 -9.96 16.39 -31.64
C GLY A 201 -10.08 14.87 -31.76
N ARG A 202 -10.42 14.18 -30.67
CA ARG A 202 -10.60 12.72 -30.60
C ARG A 202 -12.08 12.34 -30.74
N ASN A 203 -12.32 11.08 -31.06
CA ASN A 203 -13.67 10.55 -31.22
C ASN A 203 -14.49 10.65 -29.93
N ALA A 204 -15.38 11.64 -29.90
CA ALA A 204 -16.21 11.98 -28.77
C ALA A 204 -17.42 11.05 -28.60
N ASP A 205 -17.93 10.51 -29.71
CA ASP A 205 -19.05 9.56 -29.69
C ASP A 205 -18.65 8.25 -29.02
N TRP A 206 -17.48 7.71 -29.41
CA TRP A 206 -16.93 6.53 -28.76
C TRP A 206 -16.59 6.81 -27.29
N ALA A 207 -16.05 7.99 -26.97
CA ALA A 207 -15.76 8.38 -25.59
C ALA A 207 -17.02 8.29 -24.70
N VAL A 208 -18.16 8.78 -25.20
CA VAL A 208 -19.45 8.69 -24.50
C VAL A 208 -19.93 7.24 -24.39
N GLN A 209 -19.75 6.42 -25.44
CA GLN A 209 -20.09 4.99 -25.40
C GLN A 209 -19.24 4.24 -24.35
N ALA A 210 -17.95 4.54 -24.24
CA ALA A 210 -17.06 3.93 -23.24
C ALA A 210 -17.56 4.18 -21.80
N VAL A 211 -18.26 5.30 -21.57
CA VAL A 211 -18.88 5.63 -20.29
C VAL A 211 -20.25 4.98 -20.10
N ARG A 212 -21.10 5.00 -21.12
CA ARG A 212 -22.49 4.51 -21.01
C ARG A 212 -22.63 3.01 -21.09
N GLU A 213 -21.80 2.38 -21.91
CA GLU A 213 -21.90 0.96 -22.30
C GLU A 213 -20.69 0.14 -21.81
N ALA A 214 -19.73 0.78 -21.11
CA ALA A 214 -18.51 0.15 -20.62
C ALA A 214 -17.66 -0.54 -21.71
N VAL A 215 -17.76 -0.09 -22.96
CA VAL A 215 -17.01 -0.67 -24.08
C VAL A 215 -15.50 -0.44 -23.94
N SER A 216 -14.71 -1.32 -24.54
CA SER A 216 -13.25 -1.24 -24.60
C SER A 216 -12.76 -1.48 -26.02
N LEU A 217 -11.58 -0.94 -26.35
CA LEU A 217 -10.92 -1.10 -27.66
C LEU A 217 -9.51 -1.64 -27.49
N SER A 218 -9.06 -2.42 -28.47
CA SER A 218 -7.64 -2.70 -28.71
C SER A 218 -6.91 -1.46 -29.25
N ALA A 219 -5.58 -1.45 -29.17
CA ALA A 219 -4.74 -0.38 -29.72
C ALA A 219 -5.02 -0.10 -31.20
N GLU A 220 -5.19 -1.15 -32.01
CA GLU A 220 -5.42 -1.05 -33.44
C GLU A 220 -6.80 -0.48 -33.78
N GLU A 221 -7.84 -0.85 -33.02
CA GLU A 221 -9.19 -0.31 -33.20
C GLU A 221 -9.28 1.13 -32.70
N ALA A 222 -8.61 1.43 -31.58
CA ALA A 222 -8.52 2.79 -31.04
C ALA A 222 -7.88 3.75 -32.04
N LEU A 223 -6.83 3.32 -32.76
CA LEU A 223 -6.23 4.13 -33.82
C LEU A 223 -7.21 4.35 -34.99
N LYS A 224 -7.87 3.28 -35.45
CA LYS A 224 -8.86 3.36 -36.54
C LYS A 224 -10.03 4.29 -36.23
N LEU A 225 -10.49 4.27 -34.98
CA LEU A 225 -11.60 5.11 -34.51
C LEU A 225 -11.16 6.50 -34.07
N GLN A 226 -9.89 6.88 -34.23
CA GLN A 226 -9.35 8.19 -33.81
C GLN A 226 -9.55 8.47 -32.31
N VAL A 227 -9.42 7.43 -31.50
CA VAL A 227 -9.37 7.50 -30.04
C VAL A 227 -7.95 7.75 -29.55
N ILE A 228 -6.95 7.29 -30.31
CA ILE A 228 -5.53 7.55 -30.09
C ILE A 228 -4.87 8.05 -31.37
N ASP A 229 -3.68 8.61 -31.22
CA ASP A 229 -2.89 9.19 -32.31
C ASP A 229 -1.89 8.17 -32.90
N PHE A 230 -1.33 7.30 -32.05
CA PHE A 230 -0.26 6.38 -32.46
C PHE A 230 -0.36 4.99 -31.82
N VAL A 231 0.08 3.98 -32.57
CA VAL A 231 0.46 2.68 -32.03
C VAL A 231 1.97 2.54 -32.15
N ALA A 232 2.66 2.35 -31.03
CA ALA A 232 4.11 2.31 -30.95
C ALA A 232 4.60 1.15 -30.09
N ALA A 233 5.49 0.32 -30.62
CA ALA A 233 5.95 -0.91 -29.95
C ALA A 233 6.76 -0.64 -28.68
N ASP A 234 7.52 0.45 -28.67
CA ASP A 234 8.31 0.87 -27.53
C ASP A 234 8.50 2.40 -27.50
N LEU A 235 9.21 2.89 -26.49
CA LEU A 235 9.47 4.32 -26.33
C LEU A 235 10.30 4.91 -27.49
N LYS A 236 11.22 4.13 -28.07
CA LYS A 236 12.07 4.60 -29.18
C LYS A 236 11.23 4.76 -30.45
N ASP A 237 10.33 3.81 -30.71
CA ASP A 237 9.38 3.88 -31.80
C ASP A 237 8.39 5.05 -31.61
N LEU A 238 7.86 5.24 -30.39
CA LEU A 238 6.99 6.37 -30.06
C LEU A 238 7.68 7.71 -30.35
N LEU A 239 8.92 7.88 -29.86
CA LEU A 239 9.68 9.11 -30.10
C LEU A 239 9.95 9.36 -31.58
N ARG A 240 10.20 8.30 -32.36
CA ARG A 240 10.37 8.41 -33.81
C ARG A 240 9.09 8.87 -34.50
N GLN A 241 7.93 8.34 -34.11
CA GLN A 241 6.63 8.71 -34.67
C GLN A 241 6.19 10.12 -34.26
N LEU A 242 6.57 10.57 -33.06
CA LEU A 242 6.27 11.92 -32.56
C LEU A 242 7.11 13.03 -33.21
N ASP A 243 8.26 12.71 -33.83
CA ASP A 243 9.15 13.74 -34.39
C ASP A 243 8.45 14.51 -35.52
N GLY A 244 8.40 15.83 -35.40
CA GLY A 244 7.73 16.71 -36.36
C GLY A 244 6.21 16.78 -36.20
N HIS A 245 5.63 16.09 -35.21
CA HIS A 245 4.19 16.15 -34.95
C HIS A 245 3.81 17.55 -34.43
N ARG A 246 2.72 18.10 -34.99
CA ARG A 246 2.21 19.44 -34.64
C ARG A 246 1.04 19.30 -33.69
N LEU A 247 1.08 20.03 -32.59
CA LEU A 247 0.03 20.04 -31.58
C LEU A 247 -0.29 21.47 -31.14
N MET A 248 -1.49 21.66 -30.61
CA MET A 248 -1.92 22.94 -30.05
C MET A 248 -1.73 22.90 -28.54
N LEU A 249 -0.84 23.75 -28.02
CA LEU A 249 -0.80 24.07 -26.60
C LEU A 249 -1.60 25.35 -26.36
N ASP A 250 -1.91 25.64 -25.09
CA ASP A 250 -2.51 26.93 -24.71
C ASP A 250 -1.60 28.13 -25.07
N SER A 251 -0.28 27.90 -25.16
CA SER A 251 0.70 28.89 -25.64
C SER A 251 0.73 29.05 -27.16
N GLY A 252 -0.03 28.25 -27.91
CA GLY A 252 -0.10 28.26 -29.37
C GLY A 252 0.42 26.97 -30.03
N PRO A 253 0.55 26.97 -31.37
CA PRO A 253 1.04 25.84 -32.14
C PRO A 253 2.47 25.46 -31.72
N HIS A 254 2.69 24.18 -31.44
CA HIS A 254 3.98 23.63 -31.05
C HIS A 254 4.32 22.42 -31.91
N VAL A 255 5.59 22.26 -32.28
CA VAL A 255 6.07 21.10 -33.05
C VAL A 255 7.02 20.31 -32.17
N ILE A 256 6.71 19.04 -31.94
CA ILE A 256 7.57 18.16 -31.15
C ILE A 256 8.83 17.87 -31.96
N SER A 257 10.00 18.08 -31.36
CA SER A 257 11.27 17.60 -31.89
C SER A 257 11.87 16.59 -30.93
N THR A 258 12.03 15.35 -31.39
CA THR A 258 12.56 14.24 -30.59
C THR A 258 13.96 13.82 -31.03
N LYS A 259 14.50 14.39 -32.11
CA LYS A 259 15.86 14.12 -32.58
C LYS A 259 16.90 14.39 -31.48
N ASN A 260 17.75 13.41 -31.21
CA ASN A 260 18.78 13.43 -30.16
C ASN A 260 18.23 13.73 -28.76
N MET A 261 16.95 13.45 -28.51
CA MET A 261 16.33 13.67 -27.21
C MET A 261 16.80 12.64 -26.19
N THR A 262 17.22 13.13 -25.03
CA THR A 262 17.59 12.27 -23.90
C THR A 262 16.34 11.91 -23.10
N VAL A 263 16.13 10.62 -22.85
CA VAL A 263 15.01 10.14 -22.04
C VAL A 263 15.48 10.01 -20.60
N THR A 264 14.86 10.79 -19.70
CA THR A 264 15.11 10.70 -18.26
C THR A 264 13.86 10.16 -17.57
N ARG A 265 14.01 9.08 -16.81
CA ARG A 265 12.93 8.55 -15.96
C ARG A 265 13.02 9.18 -14.58
N ILE A 266 11.92 9.72 -14.07
CA ILE A 266 11.86 10.18 -12.68
C ILE A 266 11.20 9.05 -11.90
N PRO A 267 11.94 8.29 -11.07
CA PRO A 267 11.33 7.24 -10.28
C PRO A 267 10.40 7.85 -9.20
N PRO A 268 9.40 7.10 -8.73
CA PRO A 268 8.61 7.51 -7.60
C PRO A 268 9.49 7.75 -6.36
N SER A 269 9.12 8.74 -5.53
CA SER A 269 9.80 9.01 -4.26
C SER A 269 9.43 7.98 -3.19
N TRP A 270 10.26 7.79 -2.15
CA TRP A 270 9.93 6.95 -1.00
C TRP A 270 8.55 7.25 -0.37
N ARG A 271 8.11 8.52 -0.39
CA ARG A 271 6.77 8.91 0.08
C ARG A 271 5.67 8.32 -0.78
N TYR A 272 5.87 8.26 -2.09
CA TYR A 272 4.94 7.58 -3.00
C TYR A 272 4.91 6.09 -2.68
N GLU A 273 6.06 5.45 -2.51
CA GLU A 273 6.12 4.02 -2.17
C GLU A 273 5.39 3.75 -0.84
N LEU A 274 5.62 4.58 0.19
CA LEU A 274 4.91 4.48 1.46
C LEU A 274 3.40 4.65 1.30
N LEU A 275 2.94 5.69 0.58
CA LEU A 275 1.51 5.95 0.40
C LEU A 275 0.84 4.89 -0.50
N ALA A 276 1.55 4.38 -1.50
CA ALA A 276 1.09 3.30 -2.37
C ALA A 276 0.96 1.99 -1.59
N VAL A 277 1.93 1.68 -0.72
CA VAL A 277 1.89 0.55 0.22
C VAL A 277 0.71 0.68 1.18
N ILE A 278 0.48 1.86 1.75
CA ILE A 278 -0.67 2.08 2.65
C ILE A 278 -2.00 1.96 1.88
N GLY A 279 -2.03 2.37 0.62
CA GLY A 279 -3.20 2.26 -0.25
C GLY A 279 -3.55 0.83 -0.68
N ASP A 280 -2.69 -0.17 -0.41
CA ASP A 280 -2.98 -1.57 -0.70
C ASP A 280 -3.98 -2.13 0.33
N PRO A 281 -5.14 -2.66 -0.12
CA PRO A 281 -6.14 -3.32 0.72
C PRO A 281 -5.62 -4.35 1.72
N ASN A 282 -4.70 -5.21 1.29
CA ASN A 282 -4.15 -6.28 2.14
C ASN A 282 -3.26 -5.67 3.22
N ILE A 283 -2.47 -4.66 2.87
CA ILE A 283 -1.57 -3.99 3.81
C ILE A 283 -2.36 -3.18 4.83
N ALA A 284 -3.39 -2.45 4.39
CA ALA A 284 -4.33 -1.77 5.27
C ALA A 284 -4.98 -2.73 6.27
N TYR A 285 -5.38 -3.92 5.80
CA TYR A 285 -5.93 -4.98 6.66
C TYR A 285 -4.91 -5.54 7.66
N PHE A 286 -3.67 -5.78 7.24
CA PHE A 286 -2.59 -6.19 8.16
C PHE A 286 -2.29 -5.12 9.19
N LEU A 287 -2.26 -3.84 8.80
CA LEU A 287 -2.06 -2.71 9.70
C LEU A 287 -3.20 -2.59 10.72
N LEU A 288 -4.44 -2.87 10.33
CA LEU A 288 -5.60 -2.93 11.23
C LEU A 288 -5.40 -4.04 12.29
N LEU A 289 -5.10 -5.26 11.85
CA LEU A 289 -4.90 -6.40 12.76
C LEU A 289 -3.70 -6.19 13.68
N LEU A 290 -2.55 -5.84 13.12
CA LEU A 290 -1.32 -5.57 13.88
C LEU A 290 -1.55 -4.43 14.88
N GLY A 291 -2.24 -3.39 14.43
CA GLY A 291 -2.56 -2.24 15.25
C GLY A 291 -3.40 -2.61 16.46
N PHE A 292 -4.43 -3.41 16.23
CA PHE A 292 -5.31 -3.90 17.28
C PHE A 292 -4.61 -4.86 18.25
N PHE A 293 -3.86 -5.86 17.73
CA PHE A 293 -3.09 -6.79 18.56
C PHE A 293 -1.95 -6.11 19.35
N GLY A 294 -1.31 -5.08 18.78
CA GLY A 294 -0.27 -4.30 19.46
C GLY A 294 -0.81 -3.53 20.66
N LEU A 295 -1.95 -2.85 20.50
CA LEU A 295 -2.65 -2.19 21.62
C LEU A 295 -3.07 -3.20 22.68
N LEU A 296 -3.64 -4.34 22.27
CA LEU A 296 -4.02 -5.42 23.17
C LEU A 296 -2.87 -5.92 24.04
N TYR A 297 -1.72 -6.17 23.41
CA TYR A 297 -0.56 -6.67 24.09
C TYR A 297 -0.08 -5.68 25.16
N GLU A 298 -0.09 -4.38 24.85
CA GLU A 298 0.22 -3.31 25.80
C GLU A 298 -0.77 -3.26 26.97
N PHE A 299 -2.08 -3.35 26.70
CA PHE A 299 -3.10 -3.39 27.75
C PHE A 299 -2.98 -4.62 28.65
N SER A 300 -2.55 -5.76 28.09
CA SER A 300 -2.39 -7.00 28.83
C SER A 300 -1.08 -7.06 29.62
N ASN A 301 -0.03 -6.37 29.15
CA ASN A 301 1.29 -6.33 29.75
C ASN A 301 1.76 -4.88 29.89
N PRO A 302 1.24 -4.13 30.89
CA PRO A 302 1.58 -2.73 31.06
C PRO A 302 3.10 -2.56 31.25
N GLY A 303 3.71 -1.64 30.49
CA GLY A 303 5.09 -1.19 30.73
C GLY A 303 6.10 -1.51 29.62
N VAL A 304 5.69 -2.19 28.54
CA VAL A 304 6.57 -2.43 27.38
C VAL A 304 6.52 -1.25 26.40
N PHE A 305 5.43 -0.47 26.37
CA PHE A 305 5.08 0.73 25.57
C PHE A 305 5.21 0.61 24.05
N LEU A 306 6.24 -0.05 23.56
CA LEU A 306 6.62 -0.20 22.16
C LEU A 306 5.53 -0.91 21.33
N PRO A 307 4.90 -2.01 21.78
CA PRO A 307 3.77 -2.63 21.08
C PRO A 307 2.54 -1.73 21.01
N GLY A 308 2.27 -0.95 22.07
CA GLY A 308 1.17 0.00 22.10
C GLY A 308 1.37 1.15 21.12
N VAL A 309 2.56 1.75 21.09
CA VAL A 309 2.88 2.85 20.15
C VAL A 309 2.88 2.35 18.71
N ALA A 310 3.55 1.23 18.43
CA ALA A 310 3.52 0.61 17.10
C ALA A 310 2.08 0.27 16.70
N GLY A 311 1.29 -0.25 17.62
CA GLY A 311 -0.10 -0.60 17.40
C GLY A 311 -0.98 0.61 17.05
N ALA A 312 -0.84 1.70 17.81
CA ALA A 312 -1.55 2.95 17.56
C ALA A 312 -1.19 3.56 16.20
N ILE A 313 0.10 3.58 15.84
CA ILE A 313 0.55 4.07 14.53
C ILE A 313 -0.03 3.20 13.41
N SER A 314 0.03 1.87 13.54
CA SER A 314 -0.54 0.95 12.55
C SER A 314 -2.05 1.15 12.37
N LEU A 315 -2.81 1.36 13.44
CA LEU A 315 -4.24 1.68 13.36
C LEU A 315 -4.53 2.99 12.64
N LEU A 316 -3.77 4.06 12.95
CA LEU A 316 -3.93 5.35 12.28
C LEU A 316 -3.64 5.24 10.78
N LEU A 317 -2.61 4.50 10.39
CA LEU A 317 -2.28 4.25 8.99
C LEU A 317 -3.35 3.40 8.29
N ALA A 318 -3.91 2.39 8.97
CA ALA A 318 -5.01 1.59 8.45
C ALA A 318 -6.27 2.44 8.22
N PHE A 319 -6.62 3.33 9.16
CA PHE A 319 -7.76 4.23 8.99
C PHE A 319 -7.54 5.25 7.87
N TYR A 320 -6.31 5.75 7.69
CA TYR A 320 -5.98 6.58 6.54
C TYR A 320 -6.17 5.83 5.22
N ALA A 321 -5.73 4.56 5.15
CA ALA A 321 -5.98 3.71 3.98
C ALA A 321 -7.48 3.52 3.72
N PHE A 322 -8.26 3.24 4.77
CA PHE A 322 -9.71 3.07 4.67
C PHE A 322 -10.45 4.34 4.29
N GLN A 323 -9.88 5.52 4.50
CA GLN A 323 -10.45 6.77 3.98
C GLN A 323 -10.34 6.85 2.45
N ILE A 324 -9.31 6.22 1.87
CA ILE A 324 -9.05 6.20 0.43
C ILE A 324 -9.75 5.00 -0.23
N LEU A 325 -9.90 3.91 0.52
CA LEU A 325 -10.51 2.66 0.05
C LEU A 325 -12.04 2.69 0.22
N PRO A 326 -12.76 2.03 -0.71
CA PRO A 326 -14.20 1.88 -0.63
C PRO A 326 -14.64 0.89 0.46
N ILE A 327 -14.58 1.30 1.73
CA ILE A 327 -14.91 0.41 2.84
C ILE A 327 -16.42 0.26 3.06
N ASN A 328 -16.84 -0.97 3.33
CA ASN A 328 -18.15 -1.26 3.88
C ASN A 328 -18.08 -1.21 5.41
N TYR A 329 -18.74 -0.22 6.00
CA TYR A 329 -18.77 -0.04 7.46
C TYR A 329 -19.33 -1.26 8.21
N SER A 330 -20.22 -2.05 7.59
CA SER A 330 -20.72 -3.30 8.19
C SER A 330 -19.60 -4.34 8.31
N GLY A 331 -18.77 -4.47 7.27
CA GLY A 331 -17.61 -5.37 7.27
C GLY A 331 -16.58 -4.96 8.33
N LEU A 332 -16.30 -3.65 8.42
CA LEU A 332 -15.41 -3.10 9.44
C LEU A 332 -15.95 -3.35 10.86
N ALA A 333 -17.23 -3.09 11.10
CA ALA A 333 -17.87 -3.34 12.38
C ALA A 333 -17.81 -4.82 12.78
N LEU A 334 -18.03 -5.75 11.84
CA LEU A 334 -17.91 -7.18 12.07
C LEU A 334 -16.48 -7.62 12.41
N ILE A 335 -15.46 -7.03 11.77
CA ILE A 335 -14.06 -7.30 12.13
C ILE A 335 -13.77 -6.82 13.54
N ILE A 336 -14.15 -5.60 13.90
CA ILE A 336 -13.94 -5.04 15.25
C ILE A 336 -14.67 -5.89 16.30
N LEU A 337 -15.92 -6.30 16.01
CA LEU A 337 -16.68 -7.19 16.88
C LEU A 337 -16.01 -8.56 17.03
N GLY A 338 -15.54 -9.13 15.93
CA GLY A 338 -14.85 -10.42 15.92
C GLY A 338 -13.56 -10.39 16.74
N LEU A 339 -12.77 -9.33 16.58
CA LEU A 339 -11.59 -9.04 17.38
C LEU A 339 -11.93 -8.88 18.87
N ALA A 340 -13.01 -8.14 19.20
CA ALA A 340 -13.47 -7.99 20.58
C ALA A 340 -13.88 -9.31 21.23
N PHE A 341 -14.51 -10.22 20.48
CA PHE A 341 -14.85 -11.56 20.97
C PHE A 341 -13.62 -12.44 21.18
N LEU A 342 -12.65 -12.41 20.26
CA LEU A 342 -11.38 -13.10 20.41
C LEU A 342 -10.63 -12.63 21.68
N ILE A 343 -10.66 -11.34 21.97
CA ILE A 343 -10.09 -10.79 23.21
C ILE A 343 -10.86 -11.29 24.43
N SER A 344 -12.18 -11.18 24.38
CA SER A 344 -13.02 -11.48 25.53
C SER A 344 -12.85 -12.94 25.95
N GLU A 345 -12.65 -13.86 25.00
CA GLU A 345 -12.29 -15.26 25.27
C GLU A 345 -10.95 -15.40 26.01
N ALA A 346 -9.96 -14.55 25.72
CA ALA A 346 -8.65 -14.60 26.36
C ALA A 346 -8.69 -14.18 27.84
N PHE A 347 -9.53 -13.20 28.19
CA PHE A 347 -9.70 -12.75 29.58
C PHE A 347 -10.76 -13.54 30.35
N ILE A 348 -11.83 -13.95 29.68
CA ILE A 348 -12.94 -14.70 30.24
C ILE A 348 -13.08 -15.99 29.41
N PRO A 349 -12.33 -17.06 29.76
CA PRO A 349 -12.36 -18.31 29.00
C PRO A 349 -13.78 -18.89 28.98
N SER A 350 -14.48 -18.70 27.87
CA SER A 350 -15.89 -19.07 27.67
C SER A 350 -16.04 -20.43 26.98
N PHE A 351 -15.03 -21.28 27.16
CA PHE A 351 -14.93 -22.60 26.52
C PHE A 351 -14.89 -22.55 24.98
N GLY A 352 -14.37 -21.45 24.42
CA GLY A 352 -14.19 -21.27 22.99
C GLY A 352 -15.42 -20.75 22.23
N SER A 353 -16.53 -20.46 22.91
CA SER A 353 -17.75 -19.97 22.24
C SER A 353 -17.59 -18.55 21.69
N LEU A 354 -17.07 -17.61 22.50
CA LEU A 354 -16.67 -16.28 22.04
C LEU A 354 -15.53 -16.37 21.01
N GLY A 355 -14.57 -17.28 21.21
CA GLY A 355 -13.49 -17.52 20.27
C GLY A 355 -13.98 -17.89 18.86
N ILE A 356 -14.86 -18.87 18.73
CA ILE A 356 -15.44 -19.31 17.45
C ILE A 356 -16.30 -18.20 16.83
N GLY A 357 -17.15 -17.55 17.63
CA GLY A 357 -17.95 -16.42 17.17
C GLY A 357 -17.09 -15.28 16.63
N GLY A 358 -15.96 -15.02 17.29
CA GLY A 358 -14.99 -14.02 16.89
C GLY A 358 -14.33 -14.32 15.54
N ILE A 359 -13.91 -15.58 15.32
CA ILE A 359 -13.34 -16.02 14.05
C ILE A 359 -14.35 -15.88 12.91
N VAL A 360 -15.59 -16.32 13.12
CA VAL A 360 -16.65 -16.26 12.09
C VAL A 360 -16.99 -14.80 11.76
N ALA A 361 -17.17 -13.95 12.77
CA ALA A 361 -17.44 -12.52 12.56
C ALA A 361 -16.29 -11.84 11.83
N MET A 362 -15.04 -12.13 12.20
CA MET A 362 -13.87 -11.58 11.52
C MET A 362 -13.77 -12.06 10.07
N ALA A 363 -14.01 -13.34 9.79
CA ALA A 363 -13.97 -13.90 8.43
C ALA A 363 -15.03 -13.28 7.53
N ILE A 364 -16.29 -13.22 7.99
CA ILE A 364 -17.39 -12.60 7.24
C ILE A 364 -17.14 -11.10 7.05
N GLY A 365 -16.70 -10.41 8.11
CA GLY A 365 -16.37 -9.00 8.05
C GLY A 365 -15.23 -8.71 7.05
N SER A 366 -14.22 -9.57 6.98
CA SER A 366 -13.09 -9.44 6.04
C SER A 366 -13.50 -9.67 4.59
N LEU A 367 -14.46 -10.57 4.32
CA LEU A 367 -15.01 -10.79 2.98
C LEU A 367 -15.84 -9.60 2.48
N ILE A 368 -16.51 -8.90 3.39
CA ILE A 368 -17.43 -7.79 3.08
C ILE A 368 -16.72 -6.41 3.20
N LEU A 369 -15.52 -6.34 3.79
CA LEU A 369 -14.87 -5.08 4.16
C LEU A 369 -14.70 -4.10 2.99
N ILE A 370 -14.44 -4.58 1.78
CA ILE A 370 -14.18 -3.74 0.60
C ILE A 370 -15.25 -3.99 -0.46
N ASP A 371 -15.92 -2.91 -0.85
CA ASP A 371 -17.10 -2.91 -1.74
C ASP A 371 -16.73 -2.90 -3.25
N ASP A 372 -15.47 -3.16 -3.58
CA ASP A 372 -14.93 -3.19 -4.95
C ASP A 372 -14.25 -4.53 -5.23
N GLU A 373 -14.72 -5.26 -6.27
CA GLU A 373 -14.19 -6.59 -6.66
C GLU A 373 -12.70 -6.58 -7.03
N SER A 374 -12.20 -5.47 -7.58
CA SER A 374 -10.81 -5.32 -8.03
C SER A 374 -9.85 -4.94 -6.90
N LEU A 375 -10.37 -4.39 -5.81
CA LEU A 375 -9.63 -3.99 -4.61
C LEU A 375 -9.92 -4.89 -3.41
N ARG A 376 -10.54 -6.06 -3.61
CA ARG A 376 -10.80 -6.99 -2.50
C ARG A 376 -9.51 -7.44 -1.84
N ILE A 377 -9.58 -7.65 -0.53
CA ILE A 377 -8.54 -8.38 0.19
C ILE A 377 -8.43 -9.76 -0.45
N SER A 378 -7.19 -10.16 -0.75
CA SER A 378 -6.93 -11.45 -1.37
C SER A 378 -7.45 -12.58 -0.48
N LEU A 379 -8.18 -13.51 -1.09
CA LEU A 379 -8.75 -14.68 -0.41
C LEU A 379 -7.70 -15.49 0.37
N PRO A 380 -6.46 -15.69 -0.15
CA PRO A 380 -5.36 -16.29 0.61
C PRO A 380 -5.01 -15.55 1.90
N VAL A 381 -5.01 -14.21 1.89
CA VAL A 381 -4.74 -13.42 3.10
C VAL A 381 -5.82 -13.69 4.13
N ILE A 382 -7.11 -13.58 3.75
CA ILE A 382 -8.24 -13.83 4.66
C ILE A 382 -8.17 -15.24 5.27
N ILE A 383 -7.95 -16.27 4.44
CA ILE A 383 -7.82 -17.66 4.90
C ILE A 383 -6.66 -17.78 5.88
N THR A 384 -5.50 -17.20 5.55
CA THR A 384 -4.30 -17.28 6.39
C THR A 384 -4.52 -16.64 7.76
N THR A 385 -5.02 -15.39 7.81
CA THR A 385 -5.28 -14.71 9.10
C THR A 385 -6.38 -15.39 9.91
N THR A 386 -7.42 -15.91 9.26
CA THR A 386 -8.49 -16.67 9.92
C THR A 386 -7.95 -17.98 10.48
N ALA A 387 -7.14 -18.71 9.71
CA ALA A 387 -6.53 -19.98 10.14
C ALA A 387 -5.53 -19.79 11.29
N VAL A 388 -4.71 -18.74 11.25
CA VAL A 388 -3.79 -18.39 12.35
C VAL A 388 -4.57 -18.08 13.62
N SER A 389 -5.64 -17.28 13.52
CA SER A 389 -6.50 -16.95 14.67
C SER A 389 -7.19 -18.20 15.23
N ALA A 390 -7.70 -19.08 14.36
CA ALA A 390 -8.29 -20.35 14.75
C ALA A 390 -7.28 -21.29 15.43
N GLY A 391 -6.07 -21.40 14.88
CA GLY A 391 -4.99 -22.20 15.46
C GLY A 391 -4.59 -21.72 16.85
N LEU A 392 -4.52 -20.40 17.07
CA LEU A 392 -4.23 -19.82 18.38
C LEU A 392 -5.32 -20.17 19.41
N ILE A 393 -6.60 -20.04 19.05
CA ILE A 393 -7.73 -20.41 19.93
C ILE A 393 -7.70 -21.90 20.26
N LEU A 394 -7.50 -22.77 19.26
CA LEU A 394 -7.39 -24.21 19.47
C LEU A 394 -6.23 -24.58 20.41
N LEU A 395 -5.10 -23.88 20.30
CA LEU A 395 -3.94 -24.08 21.19
C LEU A 395 -4.26 -23.67 22.63
N LEU A 396 -4.92 -22.52 22.83
CA LEU A 396 -5.31 -22.03 24.16
C LEU A 396 -6.33 -22.97 24.83
N VAL A 397 -7.40 -23.34 24.11
CA VAL A 397 -8.40 -24.31 24.58
C VAL A 397 -7.73 -25.66 24.87
N GLY A 398 -6.84 -26.12 23.99
CA GLY A 398 -6.06 -27.34 24.18
C GLY A 398 -5.23 -27.31 25.46
N ARG A 399 -4.56 -26.20 25.79
CA ARG A 399 -3.81 -26.06 27.05
C ARG A 399 -4.72 -26.04 28.28
N VAL A 400 -5.85 -25.34 28.24
CA VAL A 400 -6.81 -25.33 29.36
C VAL A 400 -7.36 -26.74 29.61
N LEU A 401 -7.75 -27.46 28.56
CA LEU A 401 -8.21 -28.84 28.66
C LEU A 401 -7.10 -29.79 29.16
N ALA A 402 -5.85 -29.58 28.73
CA ALA A 402 -4.70 -30.36 29.20
C ALA A 402 -4.41 -30.11 30.69
N ILE A 403 -4.57 -28.88 31.18
CA ILE A 403 -4.43 -28.54 32.61
C ILE A 403 -5.53 -29.22 33.44
N LYS A 404 -6.79 -29.21 32.97
CA LYS A 404 -7.88 -29.93 33.64
C LYS A 404 -7.67 -31.44 33.73
N LYS A 405 -6.94 -32.04 32.78
CA LYS A 405 -6.60 -33.47 32.80
C LYS A 405 -5.43 -33.81 33.74
N LYS A 406 -4.65 -32.82 34.21
CA LYS A 406 -3.62 -33.06 35.23
C LYS A 406 -4.29 -33.10 36.60
N LYS A 407 -4.26 -34.28 37.23
CA LYS A 407 -4.75 -34.51 38.60
C LYS A 407 -4.08 -33.50 39.55
N VAL A 408 -4.87 -32.72 40.28
CA VAL A 408 -4.40 -31.69 41.22
C VAL A 408 -3.47 -32.35 42.25
N ARG A 409 -2.25 -31.84 42.41
CA ARG A 409 -1.22 -32.38 43.33
C ARG A 409 -0.87 -31.43 44.49
N THR A 410 -1.68 -30.40 44.73
CA THR A 410 -1.45 -29.40 45.79
C THR A 410 -2.76 -29.07 46.53
N GLY A 411 -2.74 -29.07 47.86
CA GLY A 411 -3.90 -28.79 48.72
C GLY A 411 -4.44 -30.01 49.46
N GLU A 412 -5.58 -29.87 50.17
CA GLU A 412 -6.20 -30.84 51.09
C GLU A 412 -6.34 -32.28 50.55
N GLU A 413 -6.43 -32.43 49.22
CA GLU A 413 -6.56 -33.71 48.52
C GLU A 413 -5.23 -34.43 48.27
N ALA A 414 -4.09 -33.75 48.43
CA ALA A 414 -2.77 -34.35 48.25
C ALA A 414 -2.44 -35.35 49.36
N LEU A 415 -2.97 -35.15 50.57
CA LEU A 415 -2.75 -36.03 51.72
C LEU A 415 -3.56 -37.33 51.59
N ILE A 416 -4.67 -37.31 50.86
CA ILE A 416 -5.53 -38.48 50.65
C ILE A 416 -4.82 -39.47 49.73
N GLY A 417 -4.59 -40.69 50.24
CA GLY A 417 -3.85 -41.74 49.56
C GLY A 417 -2.36 -41.79 49.90
N MET A 418 -1.82 -40.83 50.66
CA MET A 418 -0.45 -40.90 51.19
C MET A 418 -0.36 -41.88 52.36
N VAL A 419 0.86 -42.41 52.57
CA VAL A 419 1.18 -43.34 53.65
C VAL A 419 1.97 -42.60 54.72
N GLY A 420 1.51 -42.68 55.97
CA GLY A 420 2.19 -42.17 57.17
C GLY A 420 2.51 -43.31 58.14
N GLU A 421 3.16 -42.96 59.25
CA GLU A 421 3.57 -43.91 60.29
C GLU A 421 2.94 -43.53 61.64
N ALA A 422 2.40 -44.50 62.38
CA ALA A 422 1.78 -44.26 63.67
C ALA A 422 2.80 -43.86 64.75
N ALA A 423 2.60 -42.72 65.41
CA ALA A 423 3.52 -42.21 66.44
C ALA A 423 3.37 -42.95 67.79
N ALA A 424 2.20 -43.55 68.04
CA ALA A 424 1.85 -44.29 69.25
C ALA A 424 0.77 -45.35 68.92
N ASP A 425 0.49 -46.26 69.86
CA ASP A 425 -0.63 -47.19 69.75
C ASP A 425 -1.95 -46.43 69.93
N PHE A 426 -2.93 -46.63 69.03
CA PHE A 426 -4.27 -46.04 69.18
C PHE A 426 -5.36 -46.89 68.52
N SER A 427 -6.56 -46.86 69.09
CA SER A 427 -7.74 -47.60 68.62
C SER A 427 -8.81 -46.70 67.99
N GLU A 428 -9.00 -45.50 68.54
CA GLU A 428 -9.94 -44.51 68.00
C GLU A 428 -9.23 -43.26 67.51
N GLU A 429 -8.38 -42.63 68.34
CA GLU A 429 -7.68 -41.38 68.01
C GLU A 429 -6.22 -41.42 68.45
N GLY A 430 -5.33 -40.99 67.56
CA GLY A 430 -3.89 -40.94 67.82
C GLY A 430 -3.18 -39.95 66.92
N ARG A 431 -1.86 -39.99 66.93
CA ARG A 431 -1.02 -39.14 66.07
C ARG A 431 -0.24 -39.99 65.08
N ILE A 432 -0.11 -39.49 63.86
CA ILE A 432 0.69 -40.11 62.81
C ILE A 432 1.72 -39.10 62.29
N TRP A 433 2.88 -39.59 61.87
CA TRP A 433 3.88 -38.83 61.15
C TRP A 433 3.62 -38.94 59.66
N LEU A 434 3.43 -37.81 58.99
CA LEU A 434 3.22 -37.73 57.56
C LEU A 434 3.93 -36.49 57.01
N LEU A 435 4.82 -36.69 56.03
CA LEU A 435 5.71 -35.65 55.48
C LEU A 435 6.55 -34.91 56.53
N GLY A 436 6.91 -35.58 57.64
CA GLY A 436 7.69 -34.98 58.73
C GLY A 436 6.88 -34.15 59.74
N GLU A 437 5.56 -34.08 59.57
CA GLU A 437 4.65 -33.38 60.50
C GLU A 437 3.79 -34.37 61.29
N SER A 438 3.43 -34.01 62.52
CA SER A 438 2.56 -34.80 63.40
C SER A 438 1.10 -34.41 63.18
N TRP A 439 0.31 -35.30 62.59
CA TRP A 439 -1.11 -35.11 62.33
C TRP A 439 -1.99 -35.87 63.30
N LEU A 440 -3.14 -35.29 63.69
CA LEU A 440 -4.16 -36.00 64.45
C LEU A 440 -4.92 -36.94 63.51
N ALA A 441 -4.98 -38.22 63.85
CA ALA A 441 -5.62 -39.25 63.03
C ALA A 441 -6.70 -40.00 63.81
N LYS A 442 -7.77 -40.36 63.13
CA LYS A 442 -8.83 -41.24 63.61
C LYS A 442 -8.75 -42.58 62.86
N SER A 443 -8.84 -43.69 63.57
CA SER A 443 -8.93 -45.01 62.97
C SER A 443 -10.18 -45.76 63.40
N THR A 444 -10.57 -46.74 62.58
CA THR A 444 -11.65 -47.69 62.83
C THR A 444 -11.13 -49.03 63.38
N GLY A 445 -9.81 -49.18 63.55
CA GLY A 445 -9.19 -50.37 64.13
C GLY A 445 -7.96 -50.04 64.98
N ASN A 446 -7.45 -51.04 65.70
CA ASN A 446 -6.22 -50.88 66.49
C ASN A 446 -5.00 -50.76 65.57
N ILE A 447 -4.29 -49.65 65.70
CA ILE A 447 -3.02 -49.37 65.04
C ILE A 447 -1.91 -49.38 66.10
N ALA A 448 -0.83 -50.12 65.84
CA ALA A 448 0.35 -50.15 66.67
C ALA A 448 1.35 -49.04 66.29
N LYS A 449 2.17 -48.60 67.24
CA LYS A 449 3.25 -47.64 67.04
C LYS A 449 4.23 -48.17 65.99
N GLY A 450 4.54 -47.33 65.01
CA GLY A 450 5.40 -47.66 63.87
C GLY A 450 4.68 -48.33 62.69
N GLU A 451 3.37 -48.61 62.81
CA GLU A 451 2.59 -49.21 61.73
C GLU A 451 2.32 -48.20 60.61
N LYS A 452 2.42 -48.66 59.35
CA LYS A 452 2.14 -47.83 58.17
C LYS A 452 0.64 -47.72 57.97
N VAL A 453 0.15 -46.50 57.81
CA VAL A 453 -1.27 -46.21 57.64
C VAL A 453 -1.52 -45.34 56.44
N LYS A 454 -2.61 -45.62 55.71
CA LYS A 454 -3.02 -44.85 54.53
C LYS A 454 -4.11 -43.87 54.90
N VAL A 455 -3.94 -42.62 54.48
CA VAL A 455 -4.97 -41.59 54.68
C VAL A 455 -6.12 -41.81 53.69
N THR A 456 -7.33 -42.00 54.20
CA THR A 456 -8.53 -42.23 53.38
C THR A 456 -9.39 -40.97 53.23
N SER A 457 -9.39 -40.11 54.24
CA SER A 457 -10.08 -38.82 54.21
C SER A 457 -9.47 -37.82 55.19
N ARG A 458 -9.79 -36.54 55.03
CA ARG A 458 -9.42 -35.47 55.95
C ARG A 458 -10.65 -34.63 56.29
N LYS A 459 -10.82 -34.29 57.56
CA LYS A 459 -11.84 -33.35 58.04
C LYS A 459 -11.17 -32.31 58.93
N GLY A 460 -10.95 -31.09 58.40
CA GLY A 460 -10.20 -30.05 59.12
C GLY A 460 -8.74 -30.45 59.35
N LEU A 461 -8.25 -30.40 60.59
CA LEU A 461 -6.90 -30.83 60.98
C LEU A 461 -6.82 -32.31 61.41
N LYS A 462 -7.88 -33.09 61.14
CA LYS A 462 -7.98 -34.50 61.53
C LYS A 462 -8.04 -35.40 60.30
N LEU A 463 -7.15 -36.38 60.25
CA LEU A 463 -7.07 -37.38 59.18
C LEU A 463 -7.85 -38.64 59.59
N THR A 464 -8.48 -39.32 58.64
CA THR A 464 -8.98 -40.67 58.84
C THR A 464 -8.00 -41.62 58.18
N VAL A 465 -7.55 -42.64 58.92
CA VAL A 465 -6.53 -43.56 58.46
C VAL A 465 -6.94 -45.01 58.63
N GLU A 466 -6.55 -45.81 57.65
CA GLU A 466 -6.70 -47.27 57.68
C GLU A 466 -5.31 -47.91 57.70
N SER A 467 -5.17 -48.97 58.49
CA SER A 467 -3.92 -49.73 58.54
C SER A 467 -3.66 -50.41 57.19
N LEU A 468 -2.43 -50.24 56.68
CA LEU A 468 -1.89 -51.08 55.61
C LEU A 468 -1.31 -52.35 56.25
N LYS A 469 -2.17 -53.25 56.70
CA LYS A 469 -1.73 -54.63 56.94
C LYS A 469 -1.37 -55.21 55.56
N GLU A 470 -0.11 -55.60 55.39
CA GLU A 470 0.27 -56.46 54.27
C GLU A 470 -0.56 -57.75 54.40
N GLU A 471 -1.55 -57.93 53.53
CA GLU A 471 -2.00 -59.27 53.18
C GLU A 471 -0.78 -59.99 52.63
N GLN A 472 -0.25 -60.94 53.41
CA GLN A 472 0.80 -61.86 52.97
C GLN A 472 0.29 -62.78 51.86
#